data_AF-R0E023-F1
#
_entry.id   AF-R0E023-F1
#
_cell.length_a   1.000
_cell.length_b   1.000
_cell.length_c   1.000
_cell.angle_alpha   90.00
_cell.angle_beta   90.00
_cell.angle_gamma   90.00
#
_symmetry.space_group_name_H-M   'P 1'
#
loop_
_entity.id
_entity.type
_entity.pdbx_description
1 polymer ?
#
loop_
_entity_poly.entity_id
_entity_poly.type
_entity_poly.pdbx_seq_one_letter_code
_entity_poly.pdbx_strand_id
1 'polypeptide(L)'
;MKGKGTFLAIEDIFERVRAHLLAQQCRSEDADGEPRYRGLDNRRCGVGILIDDAFYCSAIERLGVSLLRVPSEDPLARALRCSGVNVDDDQVVDLLIDLQDIHDLAAIESWPAALEDIRRRLPATPLAA
;
A
#
# COMPACT_ATOMS: atom_id res chain seq x y z
N MET A 1 22.15 -13.05 -14.28
CA MET A 1 22.15 -11.78 -13.51
C MET A 1 20.87 -11.04 -13.84
N LYS A 2 19.81 -11.17 -13.01
CA LYS A 2 18.64 -10.29 -13.13
C LYS A 2 19.02 -8.97 -12.47
N GLY A 3 18.91 -7.86 -13.19
CA GLY A 3 19.16 -6.54 -12.64
C GLY A 3 18.30 -6.36 -11.38
N LYS A 4 18.90 -5.91 -10.29
CA LYS A 4 18.16 -5.37 -9.15
C LYS A 4 17.36 -4.19 -9.70
N GLY A 5 16.08 -4.40 -9.99
CA GLY A 5 15.16 -3.26 -10.11
C GLY A 5 15.22 -2.53 -8.78
N THR A 6 15.51 -1.23 -8.83
CA THR A 6 15.52 -0.40 -7.63
C THR A 6 14.10 -0.37 -7.08
N PHE A 7 13.90 -0.83 -5.84
CA PHE A 7 12.63 -0.68 -5.16
C PHE A 7 12.36 0.80 -4.86
N LEU A 8 11.08 1.17 -4.76
CA LEU A 8 10.66 2.51 -4.34
C LEU A 8 11.21 2.82 -2.95
N ALA A 9 11.57 4.09 -2.72
CA ALA A 9 11.86 4.56 -1.38
C ALA A 9 10.58 4.55 -0.53
N ILE A 10 10.71 4.38 0.78
CA ILE A 10 9.57 4.31 1.69
C ILE A 10 8.73 5.60 1.66
N GLU A 11 9.38 6.75 1.46
CA GLU A 11 8.74 8.05 1.33
C GLU A 11 7.98 8.18 0.01
N ASP A 12 8.49 7.62 -1.09
CA ASP A 12 7.80 7.59 -2.37
C ASP A 12 6.56 6.69 -2.31
N ILE A 13 6.65 5.55 -1.60
CA ILE A 13 5.49 4.69 -1.32
C ILE A 13 4.44 5.48 -0.55
N PHE A 14 4.83 6.09 0.57
CA PHE A 14 3.92 6.86 1.39
C PHE A 14 3.25 8.00 0.61
N GLU A 15 4.02 8.82 -0.11
CA GLU A 15 3.48 9.99 -0.80
C GLU A 15 2.54 9.58 -1.94
N ARG A 16 2.86 8.51 -2.68
CA ARG A 16 1.98 7.94 -3.70
C ARG A 16 0.65 7.50 -3.11
N VAL A 17 0.68 6.78 -1.98
CA VAL A 17 -0.55 6.32 -1.31
C VAL A 17 -1.34 7.50 -0.73
N ARG A 18 -0.67 8.42 -0.03
CA ARG A 18 -1.28 9.61 0.55
C ARG A 18 -2.00 10.43 -0.52
N ALA A 19 -1.31 10.76 -1.62
CA ALA A 19 -1.90 11.52 -2.71
C ALA A 19 -3.12 10.80 -3.31
N HIS A 20 -3.04 9.47 -3.48
CA HIS A 20 -4.15 8.67 -4.00
C HIS A 20 -5.37 8.67 -3.07
N LEU A 21 -5.19 8.37 -1.78
CA LEU A 21 -6.30 8.34 -0.82
C LEU A 21 -6.96 9.72 -0.66
N LEU A 22 -6.16 10.78 -0.65
CA LEU A 22 -6.66 12.16 -0.54
C LEU A 22 -7.32 12.67 -1.84
N ALA A 23 -6.99 12.10 -2.99
CA ALA A 23 -7.69 12.39 -4.24
C ALA A 23 -8.99 11.57 -4.38
N GLN A 24 -8.96 10.29 -3.99
CA GLN A 24 -10.11 9.38 -4.12
C GLN A 24 -11.20 9.70 -3.09
N GLN A 25 -10.83 10.09 -1.86
CA GLN A 25 -11.77 10.47 -0.77
C GLN A 25 -12.92 9.48 -0.57
N CYS A 26 -12.63 8.20 -0.80
CA CYS A 26 -13.61 7.13 -0.74
C CYS A 26 -12.88 5.80 -0.60
N ARG A 27 -13.51 4.85 0.09
CA ARG A 27 -12.97 3.49 0.21
C ARG A 27 -13.13 2.71 -1.09
N SER A 28 -12.15 1.86 -1.32
CA SER A 28 -12.15 0.83 -2.35
C SER A 28 -12.75 -0.43 -1.76
N GLU A 29 -14.02 -0.67 -2.08
CA GLU A 29 -14.84 -1.74 -1.53
C GLU A 29 -15.56 -2.48 -2.67
N ASP A 30 -16.07 -3.67 -2.39
CA ASP A 30 -17.01 -4.37 -3.27
C ASP A 30 -18.48 -3.98 -2.98
N ALA A 31 -19.42 -4.71 -3.61
CA ALA A 31 -20.85 -4.45 -3.48
C ALA A 31 -21.41 -4.73 -2.07
N ASP A 32 -20.69 -5.53 -1.28
CA ASP A 32 -21.06 -5.87 0.09
C ASP A 32 -20.42 -4.92 1.11
N GLY A 33 -19.56 -3.99 0.65
CA GLY A 33 -18.83 -3.05 1.50
C GLY A 33 -17.52 -3.62 2.05
N GLU A 34 -17.06 -4.78 1.56
CA GLU A 34 -15.80 -5.36 2.00
C GLU A 34 -14.62 -4.67 1.31
N PRO A 35 -13.53 -4.34 2.04
CA PRO A 35 -12.36 -3.70 1.46
C PRO A 35 -11.71 -4.52 0.33
N ARG A 36 -11.28 -3.82 -0.73
CA ARG A 36 -10.63 -4.39 -1.91
C ARG A 36 -9.39 -3.59 -2.30
N TYR A 37 -8.34 -4.27 -2.76
CA TYR A 37 -7.23 -3.61 -3.44
C TYR A 37 -7.72 -2.91 -4.72
N ARG A 38 -8.62 -3.56 -5.45
CA ARG A 38 -9.36 -2.99 -6.59
C ARG A 38 -10.86 -3.15 -6.37
N GLY A 39 -11.47 -2.10 -5.88
CA GLY A 39 -12.91 -2.02 -5.62
C GLY A 39 -13.72 -1.63 -6.86
N LEU A 40 -15.00 -1.37 -6.62
CA LEU A 40 -15.92 -0.87 -7.64
C LEU A 40 -15.49 0.50 -8.19
N ASP A 41 -16.01 0.86 -9.36
CA ASP A 41 -15.78 2.17 -10.01
C ASP A 41 -14.30 2.53 -10.24
N ASN A 42 -13.45 1.53 -10.48
CA ASN A 42 -11.98 1.69 -10.61
C ASN A 42 -11.30 2.25 -9.35
N ARG A 43 -11.95 2.19 -8.19
CA ARG A 43 -11.33 2.60 -6.93
C ARG A 43 -10.21 1.63 -6.56
N ARG A 44 -9.20 2.17 -5.90
CA ARG A 44 -8.07 1.39 -5.38
C ARG A 44 -7.84 1.75 -3.92
N CYS A 45 -7.51 0.78 -3.08
CA CYS A 45 -7.06 1.09 -1.73
C CYS A 45 -5.62 1.64 -1.77
N GLY A 46 -5.10 1.97 -0.59
CA GLY A 46 -3.73 2.48 -0.46
C GLY A 46 -2.68 1.49 -0.97
N VAL A 47 -2.80 0.20 -0.69
CA VAL A 47 -1.87 -0.80 -1.22
C VAL A 47 -2.17 -1.12 -2.69
N GLY A 48 -3.44 -1.10 -3.09
CA GLY A 48 -3.87 -1.42 -4.46
C GLY A 48 -3.32 -0.47 -5.52
N ILE A 49 -3.10 0.81 -5.20
CA ILE A 49 -2.49 1.78 -6.14
C ILE A 49 -1.00 1.53 -6.40
N LEU A 50 -0.33 0.79 -5.51
CA LEU A 50 1.08 0.42 -5.66
C LEU A 50 1.28 -0.80 -6.56
N ILE A 51 0.21 -1.57 -6.80
CA ILE A 51 0.27 -2.79 -7.60
C ILE A 51 0.01 -2.45 -9.06
N ASP A 52 1.00 -2.64 -9.91
CA ASP A 52 0.85 -2.42 -11.35
C ASP A 52 -0.20 -3.38 -11.93
N ASP A 53 -0.94 -2.87 -12.92
CA ASP A 53 -2.01 -3.62 -13.59
C ASP A 53 -1.50 -4.94 -14.19
N ALA A 54 -0.23 -4.99 -14.62
CA ALA A 54 0.41 -6.19 -15.16
C ALA A 54 0.63 -7.31 -14.13
N PHE A 55 0.66 -6.99 -12.84
CA PHE A 55 0.90 -7.94 -11.74
C PHE A 55 -0.31 -8.16 -10.84
N TYR A 56 -1.39 -7.40 -11.07
CA TYR A 56 -2.64 -7.60 -10.37
C TYR A 56 -3.30 -8.94 -10.72
N CYS A 57 -3.89 -9.57 -9.72
CA CYS A 57 -4.61 -10.84 -9.82
C CYS A 57 -5.72 -10.86 -8.78
N SER A 58 -6.95 -11.25 -9.15
CA SER A 58 -8.08 -11.27 -8.21
C SER A 58 -7.89 -12.17 -6.99
N ALA A 59 -6.95 -13.12 -7.03
CA ALA A 59 -6.62 -13.97 -5.89
C ALA A 59 -6.01 -13.17 -4.71
N ILE A 60 -5.46 -11.97 -4.94
CA ILE A 60 -4.91 -11.14 -3.87
C ILE A 60 -6.01 -10.47 -3.04
N GLU A 61 -7.23 -10.31 -3.57
CA GLU A 61 -8.32 -9.55 -2.94
C GLU A 61 -8.83 -10.13 -1.61
N ARG A 62 -8.35 -11.32 -1.23
CA ARG A 62 -8.69 -11.97 0.05
C ARG A 62 -7.47 -12.12 0.96
N LEU A 63 -6.33 -11.56 0.57
CA LEU A 63 -5.09 -11.60 1.34
C LEU A 63 -4.94 -10.27 2.06
N GLY A 64 -4.82 -10.32 3.39
CA GLY A 64 -4.52 -9.13 4.19
C GLY A 64 -3.04 -8.77 4.09
N VAL A 65 -2.73 -7.48 4.12
CA VAL A 65 -1.36 -6.95 4.15
C VAL A 65 -0.55 -7.47 5.34
N SER A 66 -1.21 -7.86 6.44
CA SER A 66 -0.57 -8.46 7.62
C SER A 66 0.09 -9.82 7.34
N LEU A 67 -0.33 -10.53 6.27
CA LEU A 67 0.31 -11.78 5.86
C LEU A 67 1.75 -11.58 5.39
N LEU A 68 2.11 -10.35 4.96
CA LEU A 68 3.46 -10.00 4.53
C LEU A 68 4.49 -10.07 5.67
N ARG A 69 4.07 -10.09 6.95
CA ARG A 69 4.98 -10.29 8.09
C ARG A 69 5.62 -11.68 8.12
N VAL A 70 5.03 -12.64 7.42
CA VAL A 70 5.60 -13.98 7.29
C VAL A 70 6.23 -14.06 5.90
N PRO A 71 7.55 -14.31 5.79
CA PRO A 71 8.21 -14.49 4.51
C PRO A 71 7.49 -15.55 3.68
N SER A 72 7.01 -15.14 2.52
CA SER A 72 6.05 -15.90 1.73
C SER A 72 6.19 -15.52 0.25
N GLU A 73 5.89 -16.48 -0.62
CA GLU A 73 5.77 -16.29 -2.07
C GLU A 73 4.29 -16.23 -2.50
N ASP A 74 3.42 -15.78 -1.59
CA ASP A 74 2.01 -15.61 -1.88
C ASP A 74 1.79 -14.57 -3.01
N PRO A 75 0.62 -14.63 -3.66
CA PRO A 75 0.32 -13.76 -4.79
C PRO A 75 0.44 -12.25 -4.49
N LEU A 76 0.15 -11.79 -3.26
CA LEU A 76 0.25 -10.38 -2.89
C LEU A 76 1.72 -9.96 -2.75
N ALA A 77 2.51 -10.73 -2.00
CA ALA A 77 3.95 -10.48 -1.86
C ALA A 77 4.64 -10.40 -3.23
N ARG A 78 4.33 -11.36 -4.12
CA ARG A 78 4.87 -11.36 -5.48
C ARG A 78 4.43 -10.15 -6.29
N ALA A 79 3.15 -9.77 -6.24
CA ALA A 79 2.63 -8.63 -6.98
C ALA A 79 3.30 -7.31 -6.56
N LEU A 80 3.49 -7.11 -5.25
CA LEU A 80 4.16 -5.94 -4.70
C LEU A 80 5.65 -5.89 -5.08
N ARG A 81 6.40 -7.00 -4.94
CA ARG A 81 7.82 -7.06 -5.37
C ARG A 81 7.97 -6.75 -6.85
N CYS A 82 7.12 -7.33 -7.70
CA CYS A 82 7.14 -7.07 -9.14
C CYS A 82 6.77 -5.61 -9.48
N SER A 83 5.97 -4.95 -8.64
CA SER A 83 5.61 -3.54 -8.77
C SER A 83 6.62 -2.59 -8.10
N GLY A 84 7.77 -3.09 -7.66
CA GLY A 84 8.84 -2.27 -7.08
C GLY A 84 8.66 -1.94 -5.59
N VAL A 85 7.84 -2.67 -4.85
CA VAL A 85 7.70 -2.52 -3.39
C VAL A 85 8.50 -3.61 -2.67
N ASN A 86 9.40 -3.20 -1.77
CA ASN A 86 10.25 -4.12 -1.01
C ASN A 86 9.52 -4.70 0.21
N VAL A 87 8.73 -5.77 0.03
CA VAL A 87 8.00 -6.43 1.13
C VAL A 87 8.88 -7.31 2.04
N ASP A 88 10.19 -7.38 1.77
CA ASP A 88 11.17 -8.04 2.65
C ASP A 88 11.75 -7.06 3.69
N ASP A 89 11.37 -5.78 3.63
CA ASP A 89 11.73 -4.74 4.60
C ASP A 89 10.56 -4.51 5.57
N ASP A 90 10.81 -4.78 6.86
CA ASP A 90 9.81 -4.67 7.92
C ASP A 90 9.23 -3.25 8.01
N GLN A 91 10.00 -2.19 7.74
CA GLN A 91 9.51 -0.81 7.79
C GLN A 91 8.52 -0.54 6.65
N VAL A 92 8.75 -1.14 5.48
CA VAL A 92 7.81 -1.06 4.35
C VAL A 92 6.54 -1.84 4.69
N VAL A 93 6.65 -3.04 5.26
CA VAL A 93 5.47 -3.82 5.66
C VAL A 93 4.64 -3.10 6.74
N ASP A 94 5.30 -2.51 7.74
CA ASP A 94 4.64 -1.70 8.77
C ASP A 94 3.90 -0.50 8.15
N LEU A 95 4.53 0.20 7.20
CA LEU A 95 3.89 1.29 6.48
C LEU A 95 2.64 0.82 5.70
N LEU A 96 2.74 -0.29 4.97
CA LEU A 96 1.60 -0.82 4.21
C LEU A 96 0.43 -1.20 5.11
N ILE A 97 0.71 -1.75 6.30
CA ILE A 97 -0.30 -2.07 7.32
C ILE A 97 -0.96 -0.80 7.84
N ASP A 98 -0.17 0.19 8.28
CA ASP A 98 -0.70 1.46 8.79
C ASP A 98 -1.59 2.18 7.74
N LEU A 99 -1.18 2.17 6.46
CA LEU A 99 -1.96 2.77 5.38
C LEU A 99 -3.27 2.02 5.09
N GLN A 100 -3.24 0.69 5.18
CA GLN A 100 -4.44 -0.12 5.00
C GLN A 100 -5.40 0.05 6.18
N ASP A 101 -4.89 0.13 7.42
CA ASP A 101 -5.70 0.39 8.62
C ASP A 101 -6.40 1.76 8.54
N ILE A 102 -5.73 2.81 8.04
CA ILE A 102 -6.39 4.11 7.78
C ILE A 102 -7.54 3.95 6.78
N HIS A 103 -7.29 3.26 5.66
CA HIS A 103 -8.30 3.07 4.63
C HIS A 103 -9.51 2.28 5.17
N ASP A 104 -9.26 1.17 5.87
CA ASP A 104 -10.29 0.22 6.29
C ASP A 104 -11.06 0.69 7.54
N LEU A 105 -10.37 1.31 8.50
CA LEU A 105 -10.91 1.54 9.85
C LEU A 105 -11.19 3.01 10.16
N ALA A 106 -10.41 3.95 9.61
CA ALA A 106 -10.56 5.37 9.93
C ALA A 106 -11.67 6.01 9.11
N ALA A 107 -12.38 6.99 9.69
CA ALA A 107 -13.33 7.82 8.96
C ALA A 107 -12.59 8.65 7.89
N ILE A 108 -13.21 8.85 6.72
CA ILE A 108 -12.54 9.48 5.56
C ILE A 108 -12.06 10.91 5.91
N GLU A 109 -12.86 11.64 6.68
CA GLU A 109 -12.54 12.98 7.17
C GLU A 109 -11.31 13.03 8.09
N SER A 110 -10.93 11.92 8.72
CA SER A 110 -9.75 11.84 9.58
C SER A 110 -8.49 11.39 8.84
N TRP A 111 -8.62 10.91 7.58
CA TRP A 111 -7.47 10.47 6.77
C TRP A 111 -6.35 11.52 6.66
N PRO A 112 -6.62 12.82 6.42
CA PRO A 112 -5.54 13.81 6.34
C PRO A 112 -4.68 13.89 7.61
N ALA A 113 -5.32 13.83 8.78
CA ALA A 113 -4.62 13.89 10.06
C ALA A 113 -3.87 12.58 10.36
N ALA A 114 -4.50 11.42 10.10
CA ALA A 114 -3.88 10.12 10.33
C ALA A 114 -2.67 9.86 9.40
N LEU A 115 -2.75 10.29 8.13
CA LEU A 115 -1.63 10.20 7.19
C LEU A 115 -0.47 11.12 7.62
N GLU A 116 -0.77 12.27 8.19
CA GLU A 116 0.23 13.17 8.75
C GLU A 116 0.95 12.57 9.98
N ASP A 117 0.24 11.79 10.80
CA ASP A 117 0.84 11.02 11.90
C ASP A 117 1.79 9.93 11.40
N ILE A 118 1.48 9.25 10.29
CA ILE A 118 2.41 8.32 9.63
C ILE A 118 3.64 9.08 9.14
N ARG A 119 3.46 10.20 8.43
CA ARG A 119 4.56 10.99 7.87
C ARG A 119 5.60 11.38 8.92
N ARG A 120 5.16 11.75 10.13
CA ARG A 120 6.04 12.09 11.26
C ARG A 120 6.85 10.92 11.81
N ARG A 121 6.40 9.69 11.61
CA ARG A 121 7.06 8.46 12.08
C ARG A 121 8.01 7.85 11.05
N LEU A 122 7.91 8.26 9.78
CA LEU A 122 8.81 7.79 8.74
C LEU A 122 10.25 8.20 9.05
N PRO A 123 11.23 7.32 8.77
CA PRO A 123 12.63 7.69 8.89
C PRO A 123 12.89 8.91 7.99
N ALA A 124 13.61 9.90 8.51
CA ALA A 124 14.01 11.02 7.66
C ALA A 124 14.94 10.50 6.57
N THR A 125 14.61 10.73 5.30
CA THR A 125 15.56 10.53 4.22
C THR A 125 16.81 11.34 4.55
N PRO A 126 18.00 10.73 4.66
CA PRO A 126 19.22 11.51 4.82
C PRO A 126 19.28 12.47 3.64
N LEU A 127 19.34 13.78 3.92
CA LEU A 127 19.65 14.76 2.89
C LEU A 127 20.99 14.30 2.28
N ALA A 128 20.97 13.92 1.00
CA ALA A 128 22.21 13.65 0.28
C ALA A 128 23.06 14.93 0.38
N ALA A 129 24.21 14.81 1.06
CA ALA A 129 25.19 15.88 1.20
C ALA A 129 25.90 16.17 -0.13
#